data_AF-Q01SU2-F1
#
_entry.id   AF-Q01SU2-F1
#
_cell.length_a   1.000
_cell.length_b   1.000
_cell.length_c   1.000
_cell.angle_alpha   90.00
_cell.angle_beta   90.00
_cell.angle_gamma   90.00
#
_symmetry.space_group_name_H-M   'P 1'
#
loop_
_entity.id
_entity.type
_entity.pdbx_description
1 polymer ?
#
loop_
_entity_poly.entity_id
_entity_poly.type
_entity_poly.pdbx_seq_one_letter_code
_entity_poly.pdbx_strand_id
1 'polypeptide(L)'
;MANRFAIPEGWRLESSGEVSTLVGPEGDLRLDFVDLAPGGSVQQTALAAWKLVDPDFASTVTREVAAPPQDGWDEMHQVLYATPAQEARAELAIVRKLGGRAFVNLIRASTAGLSRRNAQLTEAIGSWKPEGFREVSLKDVAPVVWSEEKSARLKEFAISAMQTLQVPGAAMAIVQGGRVVYAEGLGVRDLGRGEPVTPRTRFMIGSSTKALTSLMMAKLVEQGKLSWSTPVVDLLPDFALADANVTRRLEIRHTVSASTGMPRQDLEFVFKYSGVTPEDRIAQMKTMRPTTGFGETFQYSNFLVAAGGYAAGRAHSAYGGLEKAFESAIGELVFRPLAMNNSCLRQEDAMKGEAALPHATNFEGGVSRIPLSIEMSVQSVAPAGAAWSTALDLARYLMLELGKGRTPGGERVVGEEFLLERRIKGIKIDQNNSYGLGLIVSDDSGLQVIHHGGNTFGFSSDMYFLPERDLGLVVLTNVYQASMFLAAMRQRVFELTFGAEPKAEKTVAAAVKMRQDGVADLRARVNSDAASMAWVDELAGQFECAELGPCEISRRGEGYGIEFSEWGGELGCEIEPGGGRLLRILSPPWRGGLKFVVNTDLRTLTLDGGQSKYVFQKR
;
A
#
# COMPACT_ATOMS: atom_id res chain seq x y z
N MET A 1 -0.12 -33.74 -16.30
CA MET A 1 1.10 -32.92 -16.22
C MET A 1 1.12 -32.28 -14.86
N ALA A 2 2.14 -32.51 -14.03
CA ALA A 2 2.17 -31.93 -12.69
C ALA A 2 2.70 -30.48 -12.80
N ASN A 3 1.81 -29.54 -13.14
CA ASN A 3 2.09 -28.12 -13.04
C ASN A 3 2.36 -27.81 -11.55
N ARG A 4 3.63 -27.61 -11.18
CA ARG A 4 4.03 -27.37 -9.79
C ARG A 4 3.86 -25.89 -9.46
N PHE A 5 2.70 -25.55 -8.91
CA PHE A 5 2.51 -24.33 -8.13
C PHE A 5 2.69 -24.64 -6.63
N ALA A 6 3.02 -23.64 -5.84
CA ALA A 6 3.08 -23.72 -4.40
C ALA A 6 1.67 -23.90 -3.82
N ILE A 7 1.57 -24.80 -2.84
CA ILE A 7 0.37 -24.99 -2.04
C ILE A 7 0.67 -24.31 -0.70
N PRO A 8 0.05 -23.15 -0.40
CA PRO A 8 0.28 -22.48 0.86
C PRO A 8 -0.15 -23.35 2.05
N GLU A 9 0.50 -23.17 3.19
CA GLU A 9 0.19 -23.94 4.39
C GLU A 9 -1.29 -23.80 4.78
N GLY A 10 -1.92 -24.93 5.11
CA GLY A 10 -3.34 -25.00 5.48
C GLY A 10 -4.33 -25.08 4.31
N TRP A 11 -3.90 -24.89 3.06
CA TRP A 11 -4.77 -24.97 1.89
C TRP A 11 -4.96 -26.41 1.42
N ARG A 12 -6.14 -26.71 0.89
CA ARG A 12 -6.46 -28.03 0.33
C ARG A 12 -6.36 -28.01 -1.19
N LEU A 13 -5.68 -29.00 -1.75
CA LEU A 13 -5.66 -29.25 -3.19
C LEU A 13 -6.76 -30.25 -3.56
N GLU A 14 -7.67 -29.82 -4.42
CA GLU A 14 -8.64 -30.66 -5.12
C GLU A 14 -8.19 -30.76 -6.59
N SER A 15 -8.38 -31.91 -7.23
CA SER A 15 -8.00 -32.08 -8.64
C SER A 15 -9.04 -32.90 -9.37
N SER A 16 -9.47 -32.41 -10.53
CA SER A 16 -10.43 -33.06 -11.40
C SER A 16 -10.04 -32.84 -12.85
N GLY A 17 -9.58 -33.90 -13.53
CA GLY A 17 -9.18 -33.84 -14.93
C GLY A 17 -8.08 -32.79 -15.20
N GLU A 18 -8.43 -31.76 -15.98
CA GLU A 18 -7.53 -30.68 -16.42
C GLU A 18 -7.49 -29.48 -15.46
N VAL A 19 -8.30 -29.48 -14.39
CA VAL A 19 -8.38 -28.40 -13.41
C VAL A 19 -7.74 -28.83 -12.10
N SER A 20 -6.84 -28.00 -11.60
CA SER A 20 -6.35 -28.08 -10.22
C SER A 20 -6.90 -26.93 -9.40
N THR A 21 -7.44 -27.22 -8.22
CA THR A 21 -8.14 -26.26 -7.39
C THR A 21 -7.50 -26.19 -6.01
N LEU A 22 -7.14 -24.98 -5.58
CA LEU A 22 -6.80 -24.69 -4.21
C LEU A 22 -7.98 -24.07 -3.47
N VAL A 23 -8.32 -24.63 -2.32
CA VAL A 23 -9.36 -24.12 -1.42
C VAL A 23 -8.70 -23.60 -0.14
N GLY A 24 -8.97 -22.34 0.18
CA GLY A 24 -8.44 -21.68 1.37
C GLY A 24 -8.96 -22.34 2.67
N PRO A 25 -8.24 -22.15 3.80
CA PRO A 25 -8.57 -22.82 5.07
C PRO A 25 -10.02 -22.61 5.54
N GLU A 26 -10.57 -21.42 5.32
CA GLU A 26 -11.94 -21.06 5.70
C GLU A 26 -13.01 -21.59 4.74
N GLY A 27 -12.63 -22.10 3.56
CA GLY A 27 -13.54 -22.56 2.52
C GLY A 27 -14.26 -21.46 1.73
N ASP A 28 -13.99 -20.19 2.04
CA ASP A 28 -14.59 -19.02 1.40
C ASP A 28 -13.72 -18.40 0.29
N LEU A 29 -12.65 -19.07 -0.11
CA LEU A 29 -11.77 -18.71 -1.21
C LEU A 29 -11.38 -19.96 -1.99
N ARG A 30 -11.59 -19.90 -3.30
CA ARG A 30 -11.19 -20.92 -4.28
C ARG A 30 -10.32 -20.29 -5.36
N LEU A 31 -9.22 -20.96 -5.69
CA LEU A 31 -8.29 -20.63 -6.76
C LEU A 31 -8.14 -21.83 -7.69
N ASP A 32 -8.66 -21.74 -8.91
CA ASP A 32 -8.52 -22.76 -9.93
C ASP A 32 -7.36 -22.41 -10.88
N PHE A 33 -6.62 -23.44 -11.30
CA PHE A 33 -5.54 -23.38 -12.27
C PHE A 33 -5.98 -24.15 -13.51
N VAL A 34 -6.13 -23.43 -14.63
CA VAL A 34 -6.63 -23.96 -15.90
C VAL A 34 -5.64 -23.68 -17.00
N ASP A 35 -5.17 -24.72 -17.68
CA ASP A 35 -4.31 -24.60 -18.86
C ASP A 35 -5.08 -25.03 -20.10
N LEU A 36 -5.28 -24.10 -21.04
CA LEU A 36 -6.10 -24.32 -22.24
C LEU A 36 -5.52 -23.64 -23.48
N ALA A 37 -6.04 -24.02 -24.65
CA ALA A 37 -5.81 -23.26 -25.88
C ALA A 37 -6.47 -21.87 -25.76
N PRO A 38 -5.79 -20.78 -26.19
CA PRO A 38 -6.38 -19.44 -26.14
C PRO A 38 -7.61 -19.37 -27.06
N GLY A 39 -8.64 -18.68 -26.58
CA GLY A 39 -9.81 -18.33 -27.40
C GLY A 39 -9.52 -17.15 -28.34
N GLY A 40 -10.54 -16.71 -29.08
CA GLY A 40 -10.43 -15.56 -30.00
C GLY A 40 -10.17 -14.22 -29.30
N SER A 41 -10.47 -14.10 -28.01
CA SER A 41 -10.15 -12.96 -27.15
C SER A 41 -9.77 -13.40 -25.73
N VAL A 42 -9.23 -12.46 -24.92
CA VAL A 42 -8.94 -12.70 -23.50
C VAL A 42 -10.20 -13.07 -22.73
N GLN A 43 -11.31 -12.36 -22.94
CA GLN A 43 -12.59 -12.65 -22.29
C GLN A 43 -13.17 -14.00 -22.72
N GLN A 44 -13.04 -14.36 -24.00
CA GLN A 44 -13.45 -15.69 -24.48
C GLN A 44 -12.58 -16.80 -23.87
N THR A 45 -11.28 -16.55 -23.70
CA THR A 45 -10.36 -17.48 -23.03
C THR A 45 -10.73 -17.65 -21.55
N ALA A 46 -10.99 -16.55 -20.83
CA ALA A 46 -11.41 -16.57 -19.44
C ALA A 46 -12.78 -17.27 -19.28
N LEU A 47 -13.73 -17.00 -20.16
CA LEU A 47 -15.04 -17.66 -20.16
C LEU A 47 -14.90 -19.17 -20.43
N ALA A 48 -14.07 -19.58 -21.39
CA ALA A 48 -13.81 -21.00 -21.65
C ALA A 48 -13.22 -21.69 -20.42
N ALA A 49 -12.28 -21.04 -19.71
CA ALA A 49 -11.75 -21.55 -18.46
C ALA A 49 -12.84 -21.67 -17.38
N TRP A 50 -13.69 -20.66 -17.20
CA TRP A 50 -14.82 -20.73 -16.25
C TRP A 50 -15.75 -21.89 -16.55
N LYS A 51 -16.09 -22.13 -17.82
CA LYS A 51 -16.98 -23.22 -18.23
C LYS A 51 -16.43 -24.63 -17.94
N LEU A 52 -15.12 -24.78 -17.73
CA LEU A 52 -14.51 -26.04 -17.29
C LEU A 52 -14.73 -26.31 -15.79
N VAL A 53 -14.86 -25.26 -14.98
CA VAL A 53 -15.06 -25.37 -13.51
C VAL A 53 -16.53 -25.26 -13.14
N ASP A 54 -17.28 -24.47 -13.90
CA ASP A 54 -18.67 -24.12 -13.69
C ASP A 54 -19.38 -24.00 -15.07
N PRO A 55 -19.97 -25.10 -15.56
CA PRO A 55 -20.63 -25.12 -16.88
C PRO A 55 -21.75 -24.08 -17.04
N ASP A 56 -22.32 -23.61 -15.94
CA ASP A 56 -23.42 -22.63 -15.91
C ASP A 56 -22.91 -21.19 -15.73
N PHE A 57 -21.60 -20.97 -15.60
CA PHE A 57 -21.02 -19.64 -15.39
C PHE A 57 -21.48 -18.62 -16.44
N ALA A 58 -22.08 -17.53 -16.00
CA ALA A 58 -22.68 -16.50 -16.85
C ALA A 58 -22.45 -15.08 -16.31
N SER A 59 -21.51 -14.87 -15.38
CA SER A 59 -21.24 -13.56 -14.80
C SER A 59 -20.77 -12.56 -15.88
N THR A 60 -21.31 -11.36 -15.84
CA THR A 60 -20.97 -10.27 -16.78
C THR A 60 -19.58 -9.73 -16.48
N VAL A 61 -18.75 -9.55 -17.51
CA VAL A 61 -17.45 -8.85 -17.37
C VAL A 61 -17.71 -7.38 -17.07
N THR A 62 -17.19 -6.88 -15.97
CA THR A 62 -17.24 -5.45 -15.62
C THR A 62 -16.02 -4.70 -16.13
N ARG A 63 -14.87 -5.38 -16.18
CA ARG A 63 -13.61 -4.76 -16.58
C ARG A 63 -12.59 -5.81 -17.04
N GLU A 64 -11.80 -5.43 -18.03
CA GLU A 64 -10.57 -6.13 -18.40
C GLU A 64 -9.39 -5.17 -18.30
N VAL A 65 -8.32 -5.59 -17.63
CA VAL A 65 -7.11 -4.80 -17.43
C VAL A 65 -5.92 -5.57 -17.98
N ALA A 66 -5.27 -5.02 -19.00
CA ALA A 66 -3.97 -5.50 -19.45
C ALA A 66 -2.89 -5.09 -18.44
N ALA A 67 -2.11 -6.05 -17.97
CA ALA A 67 -0.94 -5.81 -17.13
C ALA A 67 0.32 -5.78 -18.01
N PRO A 68 1.35 -4.99 -17.64
CA PRO A 68 2.65 -5.08 -18.31
C PRO A 68 3.16 -6.53 -18.28
N PRO A 69 3.75 -7.05 -19.37
CA PRO A 69 4.39 -8.37 -19.35
C PRO A 69 5.49 -8.39 -18.28
N GLN A 70 5.39 -9.34 -17.34
CA GLN A 70 6.41 -9.57 -16.31
C GLN A 70 7.00 -10.97 -16.44
N ASP A 71 8.25 -11.11 -16.02
CA ASP A 71 8.92 -12.38 -15.71
C ASP A 71 8.95 -13.45 -16.81
N GLY A 72 8.80 -13.06 -18.08
CA GLY A 72 8.85 -14.00 -19.21
C GLY A 72 7.49 -14.47 -19.73
N TRP A 73 6.38 -13.92 -19.20
CA TRP A 73 5.06 -14.06 -19.83
C TRP A 73 4.96 -13.21 -21.11
N ASP A 74 4.30 -13.74 -22.13
CA ASP A 74 4.07 -13.01 -23.40
C ASP A 74 3.02 -11.91 -23.22
N GLU A 75 1.97 -12.22 -22.45
CA GLU A 75 0.79 -11.36 -22.25
C GLU A 75 0.14 -11.68 -20.90
N MET A 76 -0.38 -10.66 -20.21
CA MET A 76 -1.05 -10.82 -18.90
C MET A 76 -2.27 -9.91 -18.80
N HIS A 77 -3.43 -10.47 -18.44
CA HIS A 77 -4.69 -9.74 -18.29
C HIS A 77 -5.41 -10.14 -17.01
N GLN A 78 -6.13 -9.21 -16.41
CA GLN A 78 -7.10 -9.46 -15.34
C GLN A 78 -8.50 -9.15 -15.87
N VAL A 79 -9.42 -10.10 -15.73
CA VAL A 79 -10.85 -9.96 -16.07
C VAL A 79 -11.64 -9.97 -14.76
N LEU A 80 -12.38 -8.91 -14.50
CA LEU A 80 -13.23 -8.74 -13.33
C LEU A 80 -14.69 -8.94 -13.72
N TYR A 81 -15.44 -9.63 -12.88
CA TYR A 81 -16.85 -9.96 -13.11
C TYR A 81 -17.76 -9.20 -12.16
N ALA A 82 -19.02 -9.02 -12.57
CA ALA A 82 -20.05 -8.37 -11.77
C ALA A 82 -20.47 -9.29 -10.62
N THR A 83 -20.34 -8.79 -9.40
CA THR A 83 -20.87 -9.41 -8.18
C THR A 83 -21.56 -8.32 -7.36
N PRO A 84 -22.84 -8.48 -6.98
CA PRO A 84 -23.52 -7.48 -6.14
C PRO A 84 -22.74 -7.20 -4.86
N ALA A 85 -22.55 -5.92 -4.49
CA ALA A 85 -21.76 -5.54 -3.32
C ALA A 85 -22.31 -6.15 -2.02
N GLN A 86 -23.62 -6.37 -1.95
CA GLN A 86 -24.30 -7.00 -0.82
C GLN A 86 -23.87 -8.46 -0.59
N GLU A 87 -23.43 -9.16 -1.64
CA GLU A 87 -22.93 -10.53 -1.53
C GLU A 87 -21.52 -10.61 -0.94
N ALA A 88 -20.82 -9.48 -0.83
CA ALA A 88 -19.46 -9.37 -0.26
C ALA A 88 -18.51 -10.46 -0.79
N ARG A 89 -18.54 -10.69 -2.11
CA ARG A 89 -17.67 -11.63 -2.83
C ARG A 89 -17.09 -10.98 -4.08
N ALA A 90 -16.07 -11.62 -4.63
CA ALA A 90 -15.49 -11.25 -5.90
C ALA A 90 -15.25 -12.49 -6.77
N GLU A 91 -15.36 -12.27 -8.07
CA GLU A 91 -14.98 -13.21 -9.11
C GLU A 91 -14.00 -12.52 -10.06
N LEU A 92 -12.86 -13.16 -10.33
CA LEU A 92 -11.86 -12.64 -11.25
C LEU A 92 -11.13 -13.77 -11.96
N ALA A 93 -10.61 -13.47 -13.15
CA ALA A 93 -9.73 -14.35 -13.89
C ALA A 93 -8.42 -13.63 -14.20
N ILE A 94 -7.28 -14.28 -13.96
CA ILE A 94 -5.97 -13.82 -14.43
C ILE A 94 -5.57 -14.70 -15.60
N VAL A 95 -5.52 -14.12 -16.80
CA VAL A 95 -5.15 -14.81 -18.04
C VAL A 95 -3.72 -14.47 -18.39
N ARG A 96 -2.86 -15.48 -18.45
CA ARG A 96 -1.45 -15.33 -18.85
C ARG A 96 -1.18 -16.17 -20.09
N LYS A 97 -0.45 -15.65 -21.06
CA LYS A 97 -0.08 -16.40 -22.27
C LYS A 97 1.41 -16.69 -22.30
N LEU A 98 1.75 -17.91 -22.71
CA LEU A 98 3.11 -18.33 -22.98
C LEU A 98 3.10 -19.34 -24.13
N GLY A 99 3.89 -19.08 -25.18
CA GLY A 99 4.15 -20.06 -26.24
C GLY A 99 2.88 -20.54 -26.96
N GLY A 100 1.88 -19.65 -27.12
CA GLY A 100 0.61 -19.97 -27.77
C GLY A 100 -0.40 -20.72 -26.89
N ARG A 101 -0.13 -20.91 -25.60
CA ARG A 101 -1.07 -21.45 -24.61
C ARG A 101 -1.55 -20.37 -23.63
N ALA A 102 -2.70 -20.60 -23.02
CA ALA A 102 -3.26 -19.75 -21.97
C ALA A 102 -3.27 -20.47 -20.62
N PHE A 103 -2.72 -19.80 -19.61
CA PHE A 103 -2.65 -20.22 -18.22
C PHE A 103 -3.55 -19.28 -17.42
N VAL A 104 -4.71 -19.80 -17.01
CA VAL A 104 -5.77 -19.02 -16.40
C VAL A 104 -5.91 -19.40 -14.93
N ASN A 105 -5.85 -18.38 -14.07
CA ASN A 105 -6.26 -18.52 -12.68
C ASN A 105 -7.65 -17.95 -12.50
N LEU A 106 -8.59 -18.77 -12.04
CA LEU A 106 -9.93 -18.33 -11.70
C LEU A 106 -10.02 -18.22 -10.19
N ILE A 107 -10.53 -17.10 -9.70
CA ILE A 107 -10.65 -16.85 -8.27
C ILE A 107 -12.10 -16.52 -7.97
N ARG A 108 -12.66 -17.28 -7.03
CA ARG A 108 -13.99 -17.03 -6.44
C ARG A 108 -13.83 -16.99 -4.93
N ALA A 109 -14.16 -15.87 -4.32
CA ALA A 109 -13.90 -15.68 -2.90
C ALA A 109 -14.78 -14.61 -2.24
N SER A 110 -15.01 -14.72 -0.94
CA SER A 110 -15.54 -13.61 -0.15
C SER A 110 -14.53 -12.45 -0.12
N THR A 111 -15.00 -11.20 0.00
CA THR A 111 -14.13 -10.02 0.15
C THR A 111 -13.19 -10.17 1.34
N ALA A 112 -13.71 -10.74 2.44
CA ALA A 112 -12.93 -11.02 3.65
C ALA A 112 -11.87 -12.10 3.41
N GLY A 113 -12.22 -13.18 2.71
CA GLY A 113 -11.32 -14.27 2.34
C GLY A 113 -10.18 -13.77 1.46
N LEU A 114 -10.47 -12.97 0.43
CA LEU A 114 -9.44 -12.32 -0.38
C LEU A 114 -8.54 -11.43 0.46
N SER A 115 -9.12 -10.55 1.28
CA SER A 115 -8.33 -9.63 2.12
C SER A 115 -7.39 -10.39 3.07
N ARG A 116 -7.88 -11.45 3.70
CA ARG A 116 -7.14 -12.27 4.69
C ARG A 116 -6.06 -13.13 4.05
N ARG A 117 -6.34 -13.71 2.89
CA ARG A 117 -5.50 -14.73 2.23
C ARG A 117 -4.75 -14.23 1.00
N ASN A 118 -4.79 -12.92 0.71
CA ASN A 118 -4.19 -12.35 -0.49
C ASN A 118 -2.72 -12.77 -0.67
N ALA A 119 -1.92 -12.76 0.39
CA ALA A 119 -0.50 -13.10 0.29
C ALA A 119 -0.26 -14.55 -0.16
N GLN A 120 -0.98 -15.50 0.44
CA GLN A 120 -0.94 -16.92 0.06
C GLN A 120 -1.52 -17.14 -1.35
N LEU A 121 -2.57 -16.40 -1.72
CA LEU A 121 -3.15 -16.42 -3.06
C LEU A 121 -2.11 -15.97 -4.12
N THR A 122 -1.44 -14.83 -3.91
CA THR A 122 -0.45 -14.30 -4.84
C THR A 122 0.83 -15.13 -4.87
N GLU A 123 1.23 -15.75 -3.76
CA GLU A 123 2.28 -16.77 -3.73
C GLU A 123 1.94 -17.96 -4.64
N ALA A 124 0.75 -18.55 -4.48
CA ALA A 124 0.31 -19.68 -5.29
C ALA A 124 0.26 -19.33 -6.79
N ILE A 125 -0.25 -18.15 -7.15
CA ILE A 125 -0.33 -17.68 -8.53
C ILE A 125 1.06 -17.40 -9.13
N GLY A 126 1.94 -16.75 -8.37
CA GLY A 126 3.29 -16.37 -8.80
C GLY A 126 4.24 -17.56 -8.92
N SER A 127 4.01 -18.61 -8.14
CA SER A 127 4.79 -19.85 -8.21
C SER A 127 4.46 -20.75 -9.41
N TRP A 128 3.36 -20.48 -10.13
CA TRP A 128 2.98 -21.27 -11.31
C TRP A 128 3.85 -20.92 -12.52
N LYS A 129 4.88 -21.75 -12.75
CA LYS A 129 5.84 -21.61 -13.84
C LYS A 129 5.67 -22.77 -14.83
N PRO A 130 4.99 -22.58 -15.96
CA PRO A 130 4.80 -23.64 -16.95
C PRO A 130 6.09 -23.97 -17.72
N GLU A 131 6.09 -25.07 -18.46
CA GLU A 131 7.22 -25.44 -19.32
C GLU A 131 7.51 -24.34 -20.35
N GLY A 132 8.79 -24.03 -20.55
CA GLY A 132 9.24 -22.95 -21.43
C GLY A 132 9.31 -21.57 -20.76
N PHE A 133 8.79 -21.41 -19.54
CA PHE A 133 8.92 -20.18 -18.77
C PHE A 133 10.40 -19.92 -18.43
N ARG A 134 10.88 -18.71 -18.71
CA ARG A 134 12.26 -18.30 -18.43
C ARG A 134 12.27 -17.00 -17.65
N GLU A 135 12.77 -17.07 -16.42
CA GLU A 135 12.96 -15.88 -15.60
C GLU A 135 14.17 -15.09 -16.09
N VAL A 136 14.00 -13.77 -16.13
CA VAL A 136 15.11 -12.84 -16.35
C VAL A 136 15.89 -12.72 -15.05
N SER A 137 17.21 -12.88 -15.11
CA SER A 137 18.08 -12.68 -13.95
C SER A 137 19.18 -11.66 -14.23
N LEU A 138 19.34 -10.73 -13.30
CA LEU A 138 20.40 -9.72 -13.21
C LEU A 138 21.43 -10.09 -12.14
N LYS A 139 21.32 -11.27 -11.51
CA LYS A 139 22.17 -11.67 -10.39
C LYS A 139 23.66 -11.56 -10.72
N ASP A 140 24.07 -12.01 -11.90
CA ASP A 140 25.47 -12.03 -12.31
C ASP A 140 25.90 -10.72 -13.02
N VAL A 141 25.03 -9.71 -13.06
CA VAL A 141 25.31 -8.41 -13.66
C VAL A 141 25.82 -7.45 -12.59
N ALA A 142 27.06 -6.99 -12.76
CA ALA A 142 27.63 -5.96 -11.91
C ALA A 142 26.97 -4.59 -12.19
N PRO A 143 26.76 -3.75 -11.17
CA PRO A 143 26.19 -2.42 -11.37
C PRO A 143 27.24 -1.52 -12.04
N VAL A 144 26.85 -0.80 -13.08
CA VAL A 144 27.71 0.21 -13.69
C VAL A 144 27.81 1.43 -12.75
N VAL A 145 28.98 2.09 -12.72
CA VAL A 145 29.17 3.35 -11.99
C VAL A 145 28.19 4.40 -12.50
N TRP A 146 27.54 5.09 -11.57
CA TRP A 146 26.61 6.18 -11.87
C TRP A 146 27.37 7.38 -12.45
N SER A 147 26.90 7.91 -13.57
CA SER A 147 27.55 8.99 -14.31
C SER A 147 26.60 10.16 -14.56
N GLU A 148 27.14 11.34 -14.90
CA GLU A 148 26.34 12.52 -15.26
C GLU A 148 25.40 12.24 -16.44
N GLU A 149 25.84 11.43 -17.41
CA GLU A 149 25.00 10.99 -18.52
C GLU A 149 23.76 10.21 -18.03
N LYS A 150 23.93 9.28 -17.06
CA LYS A 150 22.79 8.55 -16.47
C LYS A 150 21.87 9.49 -15.69
N SER A 151 22.44 10.47 -14.99
CA SER A 151 21.65 11.52 -14.32
C SER A 151 20.79 12.31 -15.31
N ALA A 152 21.35 12.71 -16.45
CA ALA A 152 20.61 13.41 -17.51
C ALA A 152 19.48 12.53 -18.09
N ARG A 153 19.77 11.26 -18.39
CA ARG A 153 18.78 10.30 -18.93
C ARG A 153 17.67 9.95 -17.96
N LEU A 154 17.96 9.90 -16.66
CA LEU A 154 16.95 9.71 -15.61
C LEU A 154 16.07 10.95 -15.47
N LYS A 155 16.68 12.14 -15.47
CA LYS A 155 15.96 13.43 -15.41
C LYS A 155 14.98 13.58 -16.56
N GLU A 156 15.43 13.33 -17.79
CA GLU A 156 14.60 13.41 -18.99
C GLU A 156 13.40 12.46 -18.90
N PHE A 157 13.66 11.20 -18.53
CA PHE A 157 12.61 10.21 -18.31
C PHE A 157 11.62 10.67 -17.23
N ALA A 158 12.12 11.16 -16.09
CA ALA A 158 11.28 11.61 -14.99
C ALA A 158 10.36 12.77 -15.39
N ILE A 159 10.89 13.77 -16.12
CA ILE A 159 10.08 14.90 -16.63
C ILE A 159 8.96 14.37 -17.54
N SER A 160 9.29 13.49 -18.48
CA SER A 160 8.30 12.90 -19.39
C SER A 160 7.24 12.10 -18.63
N ALA A 161 7.65 11.21 -17.73
CA ALA A 161 6.75 10.40 -16.92
C ALA A 161 5.85 11.26 -16.02
N MET A 162 6.39 12.32 -15.41
CA MET A 162 5.63 13.25 -14.58
C MET A 162 4.55 13.97 -15.40
N GLN A 163 4.89 14.48 -16.59
CA GLN A 163 3.94 15.12 -17.49
C GLN A 163 2.82 14.16 -17.90
N THR A 164 3.18 12.96 -18.33
CA THR A 164 2.24 11.93 -18.78
C THR A 164 1.31 11.44 -17.67
N LEU A 165 1.84 11.25 -16.46
CA LEU A 165 1.10 10.76 -15.30
C LEU A 165 0.50 11.87 -14.43
N GLN A 166 0.65 13.15 -14.83
CA GLN A 166 0.18 14.33 -14.10
C GLN A 166 0.73 14.41 -12.65
N VAL A 167 2.00 14.06 -12.46
CA VAL A 167 2.69 14.18 -11.17
C VAL A 167 3.14 15.64 -10.99
N PRO A 168 2.64 16.38 -9.98
CA PRO A 168 2.95 17.81 -9.84
C PRO A 168 4.42 18.10 -9.54
N GLY A 169 5.01 17.35 -8.62
CA GLY A 169 6.38 17.53 -8.18
C GLY A 169 6.99 16.27 -7.60
N ALA A 170 8.28 16.06 -7.86
CA ALA A 170 9.02 14.91 -7.38
C ALA A 170 10.43 15.30 -6.95
N ALA A 171 10.92 14.69 -5.87
CA ALA A 171 12.32 14.78 -5.43
C ALA A 171 12.94 13.39 -5.44
N MET A 172 14.17 13.28 -5.91
CA MET A 172 14.89 12.00 -6.00
C MET A 172 16.34 12.12 -5.58
N ALA A 173 16.90 11.02 -5.07
CA ALA A 173 18.31 10.90 -4.73
C ALA A 173 18.82 9.47 -4.96
N ILE A 174 20.00 9.34 -5.56
CA ILE A 174 20.69 8.06 -5.77
C ILE A 174 21.94 8.02 -4.91
N VAL A 175 22.10 6.91 -4.22
CA VAL A 175 23.29 6.58 -3.43
C VAL A 175 24.04 5.47 -4.14
N GLN A 176 25.35 5.64 -4.32
CA GLN A 176 26.24 4.57 -4.77
C GLN A 176 27.64 4.78 -4.19
N GLY A 177 28.29 3.72 -3.69
CA GLY A 177 29.65 3.86 -3.17
C GLY A 177 29.71 4.69 -1.88
N GLY A 178 28.70 4.58 -0.99
CA GLY A 178 28.62 5.35 0.25
C GLY A 178 28.45 6.87 0.09
N ARG A 179 27.99 7.36 -1.07
CA ARG A 179 27.77 8.79 -1.35
C ARG A 179 26.53 9.02 -2.19
N VAL A 180 25.96 10.22 -2.09
CA VAL A 180 24.92 10.70 -3.00
C VAL A 180 25.57 11.04 -4.34
N VAL A 181 25.25 10.29 -5.39
CA VAL A 181 25.80 10.46 -6.74
C VAL A 181 24.88 11.26 -7.66
N TYR A 182 23.61 11.41 -7.28
CA TYR A 182 22.63 12.23 -7.96
C TYR A 182 21.53 12.66 -6.98
N ALA A 183 21.08 13.91 -7.08
CA ALA A 183 19.91 14.40 -6.35
C ALA A 183 19.25 15.51 -7.16
N GLU A 184 17.94 15.43 -7.36
CA GLU A 184 17.20 16.37 -8.20
C GLU A 184 15.79 16.63 -7.64
N GLY A 185 15.30 17.85 -7.83
CA GLY A 185 13.90 18.22 -7.60
C GLY A 185 13.29 18.69 -8.91
N LEU A 186 12.08 18.20 -9.21
CA LEU A 186 11.38 18.46 -10.46
C LEU A 186 9.93 18.88 -10.17
N GLY A 187 9.39 19.75 -11.02
CA GLY A 187 8.00 20.22 -10.89
C GLY A 187 7.80 21.19 -9.72
N VAL A 188 6.59 21.18 -9.16
CA VAL A 188 6.13 22.21 -8.20
C VAL A 188 5.62 21.62 -6.88
N ARG A 189 5.80 22.40 -5.81
CA ARG A 189 5.33 22.09 -4.45
C ARG A 189 3.81 22.22 -4.31
N ASP A 190 3.22 23.18 -5.02
CA ASP A 190 1.78 23.46 -5.07
C ASP A 190 1.36 23.77 -6.51
N LEU A 191 0.37 23.04 -7.03
CA LEU A 191 -0.17 23.31 -8.36
C LEU A 191 -0.77 24.72 -8.41
N GLY A 192 -0.35 25.50 -9.41
CA GLY A 192 -0.85 26.86 -9.64
C GLY A 192 -0.08 27.99 -8.93
N ARG A 193 0.84 27.68 -8.01
CA ARG A 193 1.66 28.70 -7.30
C ARG A 193 3.14 28.70 -7.71
N GLY A 194 3.59 27.67 -8.40
CA GLY A 194 4.85 27.66 -9.16
C GLY A 194 6.12 27.49 -8.31
N GLU A 195 6.02 27.32 -6.99
CA GLU A 195 7.21 27.12 -6.17
C GLU A 195 7.89 25.78 -6.51
N PRO A 196 9.18 25.77 -6.88
CA PRO A 196 9.83 24.56 -7.38
C PRO A 196 10.04 23.55 -6.25
N VAL A 197 9.99 22.26 -6.62
CA VAL A 197 10.52 21.18 -5.78
C VAL A 197 12.04 21.16 -5.89
N THR A 198 12.70 20.95 -4.75
CA THR A 198 14.15 20.74 -4.64
C THR A 198 14.42 19.39 -3.96
N PRO A 199 15.65 18.85 -3.99
CA PRO A 199 16.01 17.67 -3.19
C PRO A 199 15.85 17.85 -1.67
N ARG A 200 15.68 19.10 -1.22
CA ARG A 200 15.45 19.50 0.19
C ARG A 200 13.99 19.76 0.50
N THR A 201 13.10 19.68 -0.49
CA THR A 201 11.67 19.80 -0.26
C THR A 201 11.19 18.65 0.61
N ARG A 202 10.39 18.98 1.64
CA ARG A 202 9.77 18.03 2.56
C ARG A 202 8.49 17.48 1.95
N PHE A 203 8.37 16.16 2.01
CA PHE A 203 7.17 15.40 1.66
C PHE A 203 6.79 14.54 2.86
N MET A 204 5.50 14.24 3.03
CA MET A 204 5.13 13.10 3.87
C MET A 204 5.61 11.83 3.21
N ILE A 205 6.28 10.98 3.98
CA ILE A 205 6.83 9.72 3.48
C ILE A 205 5.91 8.53 3.82
N GLY A 206 4.76 8.79 4.43
CA GLY A 206 3.77 7.76 4.76
C GLY A 206 4.42 6.55 5.43
N SER A 207 4.07 5.35 4.96
CA SER A 207 4.57 4.10 5.53
C SER A 207 6.08 3.87 5.43
N SER A 208 6.84 4.66 4.67
CA SER A 208 8.31 4.66 4.77
C SER A 208 8.79 5.03 6.18
N THR A 209 7.95 5.71 6.97
CA THR A 209 8.17 5.94 8.41
C THR A 209 8.45 4.64 9.18
N LYS A 210 7.84 3.51 8.80
CA LYS A 210 8.00 2.22 9.49
C LYS A 210 9.44 1.73 9.51
N ALA A 211 10.19 1.98 8.44
CA ALA A 211 11.60 1.58 8.40
C ALA A 211 12.45 2.40 9.38
N LEU A 212 12.13 3.70 9.53
CA LEU A 212 12.78 4.58 10.50
C LEU A 212 12.39 4.22 11.93
N THR A 213 11.11 3.92 12.18
CA THR A 213 10.63 3.38 13.46
C THR A 213 11.33 2.07 13.80
N SER A 214 11.47 1.16 12.85
CA SER A 214 12.15 -0.12 13.05
C SER A 214 13.66 0.07 13.32
N LEU A 215 14.31 1.05 12.67
CA LEU A 215 15.70 1.42 12.98
C LEU A 215 15.84 1.94 14.42
N MET A 216 14.93 2.82 14.84
CA MET A 216 14.87 3.31 16.23
C MET A 216 14.72 2.15 17.22
N MET A 217 13.85 1.18 16.92
CA MET A 217 13.67 -0.03 17.74
C MET A 217 14.95 -0.87 17.81
N ALA A 218 15.62 -1.11 16.68
CA ALA A 218 16.90 -1.84 16.65
C ALA A 218 17.97 -1.14 17.50
N LYS A 219 18.02 0.20 17.49
CA LYS A 219 18.93 0.97 18.34
C LYS A 219 18.62 0.79 19.83
N LEU A 220 17.35 0.71 20.20
CA LEU A 220 16.94 0.44 21.59
C LEU A 220 17.25 -1.00 22.02
N VAL A 221 17.16 -1.96 21.10
CA VAL A 221 17.61 -3.35 21.31
C VAL A 221 19.12 -3.40 21.56
N GLU A 222 19.92 -2.71 20.75
CA GLU A 222 21.37 -2.59 20.96
C GLU A 222 21.71 -2.01 22.34
N GLN A 223 20.95 -1.00 22.79
CA GLN A 223 21.14 -0.36 24.09
C GLN A 223 20.65 -1.21 25.28
N GLY A 224 20.01 -2.36 25.03
CA GLY A 224 19.42 -3.19 26.08
C GLY A 224 18.21 -2.55 26.78
N LYS A 225 17.61 -1.48 26.21
CA LYS A 225 16.42 -0.83 26.77
C LYS A 225 15.16 -1.67 26.54
N LEU A 226 15.16 -2.50 25.50
CA LEU A 226 14.14 -3.50 25.20
C LEU A 226 14.79 -4.65 24.41
N SER A 227 14.05 -5.73 24.18
CA SER A 227 14.41 -6.80 23.26
C SER A 227 13.30 -7.03 22.23
N TRP A 228 13.61 -7.69 21.11
CA TRP A 228 12.59 -8.09 20.14
C TRP A 228 11.53 -9.04 20.73
N SER A 229 11.86 -9.75 21.81
CA SER A 229 10.96 -10.62 22.57
C SER A 229 10.30 -9.94 23.77
N THR A 230 10.55 -8.65 24.01
CA THR A 230 9.90 -7.93 25.11
C THR A 230 8.38 -7.92 24.87
N PRO A 231 7.56 -8.37 25.83
CA PRO A 231 6.12 -8.23 25.75
C PRO A 231 5.70 -6.77 25.61
N VAL A 232 4.76 -6.48 24.70
CA VAL A 232 4.29 -5.09 24.48
C VAL A 232 3.64 -4.53 25.75
N VAL A 233 2.95 -5.37 26.51
CA VAL A 233 2.28 -5.01 27.77
C VAL A 233 3.25 -4.54 28.87
N ASP A 234 4.52 -4.94 28.82
CA ASP A 234 5.52 -4.49 29.80
C ASP A 234 5.89 -3.01 29.59
N LEU A 235 5.72 -2.50 28.37
CA LEU A 235 6.02 -1.12 27.99
C LEU A 235 4.76 -0.26 27.89
N LEU A 236 3.60 -0.88 27.59
CA LEU A 236 2.29 -0.23 27.51
C LEU A 236 1.27 -1.02 28.36
N PRO A 237 1.15 -0.74 29.67
CA PRO A 237 0.27 -1.51 30.56
C PRO A 237 -1.22 -1.46 30.18
N ASP A 238 -1.66 -0.38 29.52
CA ASP A 238 -3.05 -0.21 29.05
C ASP A 238 -3.28 -0.84 27.67
N PHE A 239 -2.26 -1.42 27.04
CA PHE A 239 -2.40 -2.11 25.76
C PHE A 239 -3.23 -3.38 25.95
N ALA A 240 -4.32 -3.47 25.21
CA ALA A 240 -5.15 -4.66 25.13
C ALA A 240 -5.60 -4.91 23.69
N LEU A 241 -5.72 -6.19 23.35
CA LEU A 241 -6.49 -6.67 22.21
C LEU A 241 -7.73 -7.37 22.75
N ALA A 242 -8.66 -7.72 21.87
CA ALA A 242 -9.91 -8.34 22.29
C ALA A 242 -9.74 -9.79 22.81
N ASP A 243 -8.54 -10.37 22.69
CA ASP A 243 -8.12 -11.63 23.30
C ASP A 243 -6.94 -11.39 24.26
N ALA A 244 -7.13 -11.72 25.53
CA ALA A 244 -6.14 -11.51 26.59
C ALA A 244 -4.90 -12.43 26.44
N ASN A 245 -5.04 -13.62 25.86
CA ASN A 245 -3.90 -14.50 25.57
C ASN A 245 -3.05 -13.93 24.45
N VAL A 246 -3.68 -13.42 23.37
CA VAL A 246 -2.95 -12.74 22.28
C VAL A 246 -2.26 -11.49 22.81
N THR A 247 -2.95 -10.70 23.63
CA THR A 247 -2.41 -9.50 24.28
C THR A 247 -1.12 -9.81 25.05
N ARG A 248 -1.13 -10.82 25.93
CA ARG A 248 0.05 -11.20 26.74
C ARG A 248 1.22 -11.76 25.93
N ARG A 249 0.94 -12.37 24.77
CA ARG A 249 1.94 -13.01 23.91
C ARG A 249 2.51 -12.09 22.85
N LEU A 250 1.94 -10.89 22.67
CA LEU A 250 2.42 -9.95 21.69
C LEU A 250 3.79 -9.39 22.14
N GLU A 251 4.77 -9.48 21.26
CA GLU A 251 6.15 -9.05 21.51
C GLU A 251 6.48 -7.89 20.58
N ILE A 252 7.53 -7.14 20.89
CA ILE A 252 7.98 -6.01 20.08
C ILE A 252 8.23 -6.40 18.61
N ARG A 253 8.79 -7.59 18.30
CA ARG A 253 8.95 -8.05 16.90
C ARG A 253 7.61 -8.16 16.16
N HIS A 254 6.57 -8.63 16.84
CA HIS A 254 5.26 -8.91 16.27
C HIS A 254 4.55 -7.64 15.78
N THR A 255 4.89 -6.49 16.38
CA THR A 255 4.32 -5.19 16.00
C THR A 255 4.80 -4.67 14.65
N VAL A 256 5.94 -5.16 14.15
CA VAL A 256 6.56 -4.68 12.90
C VAL A 256 6.85 -5.78 11.89
N SER A 257 6.44 -7.03 12.17
CA SER A 257 6.63 -8.19 11.28
C SER A 257 5.42 -8.52 10.41
N ALA A 258 4.25 -7.90 10.65
CA ALA A 258 2.99 -8.19 9.95
C ALA A 258 2.58 -9.69 9.98
N SER A 259 3.00 -10.40 11.04
CA SER A 259 2.92 -11.87 11.15
C SER A 259 2.02 -12.35 12.30
N THR A 260 1.07 -11.54 12.74
CA THR A 260 0.19 -11.85 13.89
C THR A 260 -1.22 -12.27 13.49
N GLY A 261 -1.52 -12.17 12.19
CA GLY A 261 -2.88 -12.31 11.68
C GLY A 261 -3.81 -11.14 11.99
N MET A 262 -3.29 -10.03 12.52
CA MET A 262 -4.08 -8.82 12.78
C MET A 262 -4.40 -8.09 11.47
N PRO A 263 -5.69 -7.91 11.11
CA PRO A 263 -6.05 -7.26 9.86
C PRO A 263 -5.76 -5.76 9.87
N ARG A 264 -5.81 -5.19 8.67
CA ARG A 264 -5.80 -3.75 8.47
C ARG A 264 -7.13 -3.15 8.91
N GLN A 265 -7.07 -2.07 9.69
CA GLN A 265 -8.24 -1.39 10.25
C GLN A 265 -7.91 0.10 10.35
N ASP A 266 -7.93 0.80 9.20
CA ASP A 266 -7.43 2.18 9.11
C ASP A 266 -8.53 3.23 9.16
N LEU A 267 -9.78 2.85 8.90
CA LEU A 267 -10.88 3.81 8.74
C LEU A 267 -11.11 4.62 10.02
N GLU A 268 -10.81 4.05 11.17
CA GLU A 268 -10.90 4.65 12.49
C GLU A 268 -10.03 5.90 12.64
N PHE A 269 -8.85 5.94 12.01
CA PHE A 269 -8.00 7.13 12.03
C PHE A 269 -8.17 8.03 10.80
N VAL A 270 -8.88 7.54 9.79
CA VAL A 270 -9.29 8.33 8.62
C VAL A 270 -10.54 9.17 8.90
N PHE A 271 -11.50 8.62 9.66
CA PHE A 271 -12.79 9.27 9.94
C PHE A 271 -12.83 10.04 11.26
N LYS A 272 -11.93 9.73 12.19
CA LYS A 272 -11.79 10.44 13.47
C LYS A 272 -10.31 10.70 13.68
N TYR A 273 -9.83 11.92 13.71
CA TYR A 273 -8.42 12.20 14.01
C TYR A 273 -8.19 13.49 14.78
N SER A 274 -9.11 14.45 14.69
CA SER A 274 -9.02 15.69 15.44
C SER A 274 -9.20 15.43 16.93
N GLY A 275 -8.22 15.86 17.73
CA GLY A 275 -8.23 15.70 19.18
C GLY A 275 -7.99 14.26 19.67
N VAL A 276 -7.66 13.30 18.79
CA VAL A 276 -7.39 11.91 19.18
C VAL A 276 -5.91 11.73 19.48
N THR A 277 -5.59 11.27 20.69
CA THR A 277 -4.22 11.03 21.15
C THR A 277 -3.74 9.62 20.77
N PRO A 278 -2.41 9.36 20.78
CA PRO A 278 -1.90 8.00 20.69
C PRO A 278 -2.44 7.06 21.76
N GLU A 279 -2.65 7.53 22.99
CA GLU A 279 -3.22 6.77 24.09
C GLU A 279 -4.65 6.30 23.76
N ASP A 280 -5.47 7.16 23.15
CA ASP A 280 -6.80 6.79 22.67
C ASP A 280 -6.73 5.67 21.62
N ARG A 281 -5.71 5.70 20.74
CA ARG A 281 -5.48 4.64 19.74
C ARG A 281 -5.08 3.33 20.36
N ILE A 282 -4.17 3.36 21.34
CA ILE A 282 -3.79 2.15 22.08
C ILE A 282 -5.01 1.55 22.80
N ALA A 283 -5.83 2.38 23.44
CA ALA A 283 -7.05 1.93 24.11
C ALA A 283 -8.10 1.39 23.13
N GLN A 284 -8.19 1.95 21.92
CA GLN A 284 -9.10 1.50 20.86
C GLN A 284 -8.79 0.07 20.40
N MET A 285 -7.53 -0.37 20.47
CA MET A 285 -7.13 -1.71 20.02
C MET A 285 -7.78 -2.86 20.80
N LYS A 286 -8.39 -2.59 21.96
CA LYS A 286 -9.09 -3.58 22.80
C LYS A 286 -10.22 -4.32 22.08
N THR A 287 -10.70 -3.80 20.95
CA THR A 287 -11.74 -4.43 20.13
C THR A 287 -11.18 -5.19 18.94
N MET A 288 -9.89 -5.02 18.62
CA MET A 288 -9.25 -5.67 17.47
C MET A 288 -8.98 -7.15 17.74
N ARG A 289 -9.21 -7.98 16.72
CA ARG A 289 -9.03 -9.43 16.75
C ARG A 289 -8.17 -9.87 15.56
N PRO A 290 -7.18 -10.75 15.76
CA PRO A 290 -6.54 -11.41 14.63
C PRO A 290 -7.55 -12.33 13.93
N THR A 291 -7.45 -12.43 12.62
CA THR A 291 -8.31 -13.28 11.78
C THR A 291 -7.61 -14.55 11.32
N THR A 292 -6.32 -14.72 11.66
CA THR A 292 -5.50 -15.91 11.43
C THR A 292 -4.50 -16.05 12.60
N GLY A 293 -3.79 -17.17 12.67
CA GLY A 293 -2.74 -17.42 13.66
C GLY A 293 -1.45 -16.63 13.43
N PHE A 294 -0.58 -16.63 14.44
CA PHE A 294 0.78 -16.09 14.31
C PHE A 294 1.56 -16.87 13.25
N GLY A 295 2.25 -16.14 12.36
CA GLY A 295 3.07 -16.70 11.29
C GLY A 295 2.29 -17.30 10.13
N GLU A 296 0.96 -17.29 10.16
CA GLU A 296 0.14 -18.04 9.19
C GLU A 296 0.07 -17.34 7.82
N THR A 297 -0.15 -16.03 7.80
CA THR A 297 -0.20 -15.23 6.57
C THR A 297 0.17 -13.78 6.88
N PHE A 298 0.70 -13.07 5.88
CA PHE A 298 0.98 -11.64 6.00
C PHE A 298 -0.34 -10.87 6.15
N GLN A 299 -0.45 -10.12 7.25
CA GLN A 299 -1.51 -9.15 7.45
C GLN A 299 -0.94 -7.83 7.97
N TYR A 300 -1.18 -6.78 7.18
CA TYR A 300 -0.64 -5.46 7.44
C TYR A 300 -1.50 -4.69 8.44
N SER A 301 -0.91 -4.18 9.52
CA SER A 301 -1.63 -3.40 10.54
C SER A 301 -0.84 -2.16 10.96
N ASN A 302 -1.37 -0.97 10.63
CA ASN A 302 -0.79 0.30 11.08
C ASN A 302 -0.91 0.46 12.60
N PHE A 303 -2.00 -0.01 13.20
CA PHE A 303 -2.21 0.02 14.64
C PHE A 303 -1.16 -0.79 15.41
N LEU A 304 -0.80 -1.99 14.93
CA LEU A 304 0.29 -2.75 15.55
C LEU A 304 1.63 -2.00 15.46
N VAL A 305 1.97 -1.44 14.30
CA VAL A 305 3.23 -0.68 14.16
C VAL A 305 3.22 0.57 15.03
N ALA A 306 2.09 1.25 15.16
CA ALA A 306 1.92 2.37 16.09
C ALA A 306 2.16 1.93 17.54
N ALA A 307 1.51 0.85 17.98
CA ALA A 307 1.71 0.29 19.32
C ALA A 307 3.18 -0.07 19.61
N GLY A 308 3.86 -0.73 18.66
CA GLY A 308 5.28 -1.07 18.78
C GLY A 308 6.18 0.15 18.86
N GLY A 309 5.97 1.13 17.98
CA GLY A 309 6.74 2.38 17.98
C GLY A 309 6.54 3.22 19.23
N TYR A 310 5.31 3.32 19.74
CA TYR A 310 5.02 4.00 20.99
C TYR A 310 5.56 3.26 22.22
N ALA A 311 5.49 1.93 22.24
CA ALA A 311 6.13 1.10 23.27
C ALA A 311 7.65 1.33 23.31
N ALA A 312 8.29 1.33 22.14
CA ALA A 312 9.71 1.62 22.01
C ALA A 312 10.06 3.06 22.44
N GLY A 313 9.23 4.04 22.07
CA GLY A 313 9.35 5.42 22.57
C GLY A 313 9.27 5.49 24.10
N ARG A 314 8.35 4.75 24.71
CA ARG A 314 8.22 4.66 26.17
C ARG A 314 9.44 4.02 26.85
N ALA A 315 10.04 3.00 26.23
CA ALA A 315 11.29 2.42 26.69
C ALA A 315 12.46 3.42 26.60
N HIS A 316 12.44 4.35 25.64
CA HIS A 316 13.42 5.43 25.54
C HIS A 316 13.24 6.49 26.62
N SER A 317 12.01 6.98 26.81
CA SER A 317 11.63 8.01 27.78
C SER A 317 10.30 7.66 28.47
N ALA A 318 10.34 7.53 29.80
CA ALA A 318 9.16 7.28 30.62
C ALA A 318 8.29 8.53 30.87
N TYR A 319 8.78 9.73 30.53
CA TYR A 319 8.14 11.00 30.83
C TYR A 319 7.32 11.53 29.65
N GLY A 320 6.14 12.08 29.95
CA GLY A 320 5.20 12.63 28.96
C GLY A 320 4.26 11.58 28.38
N GLY A 321 3.42 12.01 27.44
CA GLY A 321 2.57 11.13 26.64
C GLY A 321 3.36 10.36 25.57
N LEU A 322 2.73 9.35 24.99
CA LEU A 322 3.33 8.47 23.97
C LEU A 322 3.84 9.24 22.75
N GLU A 323 3.15 10.32 22.34
CA GLU A 323 3.59 11.19 21.24
C GLU A 323 4.99 11.76 21.50
N LYS A 324 5.19 12.41 22.66
CA LYS A 324 6.47 13.05 23.03
C LYS A 324 7.58 12.03 23.21
N ALA A 325 7.27 10.87 23.78
CA ALA A 325 8.23 9.79 23.97
C ALA A 325 8.74 9.26 22.62
N PHE A 326 7.84 9.08 21.65
CA PHE A 326 8.21 8.69 20.30
C PHE A 326 8.98 9.79 19.55
N GLU A 327 8.52 11.05 19.62
CA GLU A 327 9.21 12.20 19.01
C GLU A 327 10.67 12.34 19.50
N SER A 328 10.89 12.22 20.81
CA SER A 328 12.24 12.22 21.40
C SER A 328 13.06 11.03 20.90
N ALA A 329 12.51 9.81 20.94
CA ALA A 329 13.23 8.61 20.54
C ALA A 329 13.68 8.65 19.07
N ILE A 330 12.78 8.95 18.13
CA ILE A 330 13.15 8.99 16.71
C ILE A 330 14.09 10.16 16.39
N GLY A 331 13.91 11.31 17.05
CA GLY A 331 14.77 12.47 16.90
C GLY A 331 16.20 12.22 17.37
N GLU A 332 16.35 11.56 18.53
CA GLU A 332 17.65 11.32 19.17
C GLU A 332 18.39 10.11 18.62
N LEU A 333 17.67 9.05 18.22
CA LEU A 333 18.26 7.78 17.82
C LEU A 333 18.36 7.60 16.31
N VAL A 334 17.58 8.36 15.52
CA VAL A 334 17.58 8.27 14.05
C VAL A 334 17.93 9.59 13.39
N PHE A 335 17.14 10.64 13.60
CA PHE A 335 17.32 11.87 12.82
C PHE A 335 18.64 12.58 13.11
N ARG A 336 18.97 12.80 14.37
CA ARG A 336 20.19 13.52 14.76
C ARG A 336 21.48 12.77 14.40
N PRO A 337 21.65 11.47 14.72
CA PRO A 337 22.87 10.74 14.37
C PRO A 337 23.10 10.63 12.86
N LEU A 338 22.04 10.68 12.07
CA LEU A 338 22.12 10.65 10.61
C LEU A 338 22.14 12.05 9.97
N ALA A 339 22.16 13.13 10.75
CA ALA A 339 22.06 14.50 10.26
C ALA A 339 20.86 14.72 9.31
N MET A 340 19.73 14.06 9.59
CA MET A 340 18.45 14.22 8.88
C MET A 340 17.70 15.47 9.40
N ASN A 341 18.35 16.63 9.26
CA ASN A 341 17.91 17.89 9.90
C ASN A 341 16.61 18.47 9.30
N ASN A 342 16.11 17.91 8.21
CA ASN A 342 14.86 18.31 7.57
C ASN A 342 13.76 17.25 7.71
N SER A 343 13.98 16.21 8.52
CA SER A 343 12.97 15.25 8.90
C SER A 343 12.27 15.67 10.20
N CYS A 344 10.95 15.53 10.24
CA CYS A 344 10.14 15.84 11.41
C CYS A 344 8.86 15.00 11.42
N LEU A 345 8.11 15.02 12.53
CA LEU A 345 6.82 14.33 12.64
C LEU A 345 5.64 15.29 12.53
N ARG A 346 5.80 16.52 13.04
CA ARG A 346 4.72 17.50 13.09
C ARG A 346 4.59 18.23 11.76
N GLN A 347 3.37 18.28 11.24
CA GLN A 347 3.04 19.05 10.03
C GLN A 347 3.44 20.53 10.17
N GLU A 348 3.22 21.14 11.33
CA GLU A 348 3.59 22.53 11.61
C GLU A 348 5.09 22.79 11.41
N ASP A 349 5.94 21.85 11.83
CA ASP A 349 7.39 21.97 11.67
C ASP A 349 7.81 21.77 10.21
N ALA A 350 7.16 20.84 9.50
CA ALA A 350 7.40 20.66 8.07
C ALA A 350 7.12 21.95 7.30
N MET A 351 5.97 22.59 7.59
CA MET A 351 5.48 23.80 6.93
C MET A 351 6.29 25.07 7.22
N LYS A 352 7.15 25.09 8.26
CA LYS A 352 8.10 26.19 8.51
C LYS A 352 9.22 26.27 7.45
N GLY A 353 9.42 25.22 6.65
CA GLY A 353 10.41 25.21 5.57
C GLY A 353 9.81 24.92 4.19
N GLU A 354 10.61 24.36 3.29
CA GLU A 354 10.19 24.01 1.93
C GLU A 354 9.34 22.72 1.94
N ALA A 355 8.07 22.79 2.33
CA ALA A 355 7.15 21.65 2.24
C ALA A 355 6.38 21.64 0.91
N ALA A 356 6.18 20.45 0.35
CA ALA A 356 5.20 20.24 -0.72
C ALA A 356 3.78 20.14 -0.13
N LEU A 357 2.78 20.50 -0.93
CA LEU A 357 1.36 20.38 -0.57
C LEU A 357 0.72 19.16 -1.26
N PRO A 358 -0.29 18.54 -0.64
CA PRO A 358 -0.88 17.30 -1.13
C PRO A 358 -1.77 17.51 -2.35
N HIS A 359 -1.68 16.58 -3.31
CA HIS A 359 -2.57 16.53 -4.48
C HIS A 359 -3.17 15.14 -4.66
N ALA A 360 -4.34 15.07 -5.28
CA ALA A 360 -4.96 13.82 -5.66
C ALA A 360 -5.69 13.95 -6.99
N THR A 361 -5.91 12.80 -7.66
CA THR A 361 -6.72 12.75 -8.87
C THR A 361 -8.20 12.93 -8.52
N ASN A 362 -8.87 13.85 -9.21
CA ASN A 362 -10.31 14.08 -9.12
C ASN A 362 -11.12 13.05 -9.92
N PHE A 363 -12.44 13.13 -9.82
CA PHE A 363 -13.38 12.23 -10.50
C PHE A 363 -13.27 12.27 -12.03
N GLU A 364 -12.87 13.42 -12.58
CA GLU A 364 -12.67 13.65 -14.01
C GLU A 364 -11.33 13.11 -14.53
N GLY A 365 -10.42 12.68 -13.65
CA GLY A 365 -9.09 12.17 -14.00
C GLY A 365 -7.98 13.23 -14.05
N GLY A 366 -8.30 14.49 -13.73
CA GLY A 366 -7.32 15.56 -13.53
C GLY A 366 -6.72 15.53 -12.10
N VAL A 367 -5.59 16.18 -11.89
CA VAL A 367 -4.97 16.31 -10.56
C VAL A 367 -5.21 17.69 -9.98
N SER A 368 -5.63 17.76 -8.71
CA SER A 368 -5.86 19.00 -7.98
C SER A 368 -5.31 18.94 -6.56
N ARG A 369 -5.08 20.12 -5.96
CA ARG A 369 -4.67 20.25 -4.56
C ARG A 369 -5.81 19.81 -3.65
N ILE A 370 -5.49 19.04 -2.60
CA ILE A 370 -6.44 18.68 -1.54
C ILE A 370 -6.11 19.44 -0.25
N PRO A 371 -7.06 19.54 0.71
CA PRO A 371 -6.80 20.17 1.99
C PRO A 371 -5.65 19.47 2.73
N LEU A 372 -4.70 20.23 3.25
CA LEU A 372 -3.58 19.67 4.02
C LEU A 372 -4.06 18.98 5.31
N SER A 373 -5.19 19.40 5.87
CA SER A 373 -5.75 18.84 7.12
C SER A 373 -6.05 17.35 7.06
N ILE A 374 -6.36 16.78 5.90
CA ILE A 374 -6.64 15.34 5.76
C ILE A 374 -5.42 14.48 6.09
N GLU A 375 -4.22 15.04 5.96
CA GLU A 375 -2.96 14.37 6.29
C GLU A 375 -2.73 14.25 7.79
N MET A 376 -3.47 14.99 8.62
CA MET A 376 -3.43 14.86 10.08
C MET A 376 -3.98 13.50 10.57
N SER A 377 -4.71 12.78 9.71
CA SER A 377 -5.24 11.43 9.99
C SER A 377 -4.20 10.44 10.51
N VAL A 378 -2.94 10.55 10.06
CA VAL A 378 -1.86 9.63 10.47
C VAL A 378 -1.13 10.05 11.75
N GLN A 379 -1.41 11.24 12.31
CA GLN A 379 -0.66 11.79 13.46
C GLN A 379 -0.82 10.92 14.72
N SER A 380 -2.05 10.47 15.02
CA SER A 380 -2.33 9.61 16.18
C SER A 380 -1.72 8.19 16.06
N VAL A 381 -1.24 7.84 14.87
CA VAL A 381 -0.53 6.58 14.56
C VAL A 381 0.86 6.87 13.99
N ALA A 382 1.51 7.94 14.46
CA ALA A 382 2.73 8.50 13.87
C ALA A 382 3.84 7.49 13.53
N PRO A 383 4.17 6.49 14.39
CA PRO A 383 5.20 5.50 14.07
C PRO A 383 4.94 4.69 12.81
N ALA A 384 3.67 4.61 12.38
CA ALA A 384 3.28 3.91 11.17
C ALA A 384 3.35 4.79 9.91
N GLY A 385 3.30 6.12 10.00
CA GLY A 385 3.04 6.92 8.80
C GLY A 385 3.26 8.43 8.79
N ALA A 386 3.57 9.08 9.92
CA ALA A 386 3.49 10.56 9.99
C ALA A 386 4.77 11.32 9.64
N ALA A 387 5.89 10.64 9.38
CA ALA A 387 7.14 11.36 9.15
C ALA A 387 7.09 12.18 7.86
N TRP A 388 7.65 13.39 7.96
CA TRP A 388 8.05 14.22 6.85
C TRP A 388 9.56 14.07 6.64
N SER A 389 10.00 14.03 5.40
CA SER A 389 11.43 13.94 5.09
C SER A 389 11.73 14.51 3.71
N THR A 390 13.02 14.51 3.36
CA THR A 390 13.54 14.97 2.06
C THR A 390 14.27 13.83 1.37
N ALA A 391 14.48 13.94 0.06
CA ALA A 391 15.24 12.95 -0.69
C ALA A 391 16.68 12.82 -0.14
N LEU A 392 17.30 13.94 0.26
CA LEU A 392 18.66 13.96 0.82
C LEU A 392 18.73 13.36 2.23
N ASP A 393 17.72 13.54 3.07
CA ASP A 393 17.72 12.96 4.41
C ASP A 393 17.49 11.45 4.35
N LEU A 394 16.56 10.97 3.52
CA LEU A 394 16.40 9.54 3.28
C LEU A 394 17.62 8.92 2.58
N ALA A 395 18.35 9.65 1.74
CA ALA A 395 19.61 9.16 1.20
C ALA A 395 20.66 8.89 2.29
N ARG A 396 20.66 9.64 3.40
CA ARG A 396 21.52 9.36 4.56
C ARG A 396 21.09 8.10 5.30
N TYR A 397 19.79 7.87 5.42
CA TYR A 397 19.27 6.59 5.90
C TYR A 397 19.72 5.43 4.98
N LEU A 398 19.60 5.55 3.65
CA LEU A 398 20.08 4.52 2.73
C LEU A 398 21.60 4.29 2.84
N MET A 399 22.40 5.34 3.01
CA MET A 399 23.85 5.19 3.26
C MET A 399 24.15 4.45 4.57
N LEU A 400 23.39 4.69 5.64
CA LEU A 400 23.50 3.91 6.87
C LEU A 400 23.18 2.42 6.63
N GLU A 401 22.10 2.16 5.89
CA GLU A 401 21.70 0.80 5.54
C GLU A 401 22.81 0.10 4.74
N LEU A 402 23.29 0.71 3.66
CA LEU A 402 24.36 0.14 2.83
C LEU A 402 25.68 -0.02 3.62
N GLY A 403 25.98 0.94 4.51
CA GLY A 403 27.10 0.89 5.44
C GLY A 403 26.90 -0.01 6.66
N LYS A 404 25.81 -0.80 6.69
CA LYS A 404 25.51 -1.79 7.74
C LYS A 404 25.58 -1.22 9.16
N GLY A 405 25.05 -0.02 9.34
CA GLY A 405 25.00 0.66 10.64
C GLY A 405 26.10 1.69 10.87
N ARG A 406 26.97 1.91 9.87
CA ARG A 406 27.96 2.99 9.86
C ARG A 406 27.61 4.08 8.87
N THR A 407 27.86 5.33 9.26
CA THR A 407 27.80 6.47 8.34
C THR A 407 28.98 6.44 7.36
N PRO A 408 28.95 7.20 6.26
CA PRO A 408 30.11 7.33 5.36
C PRO A 408 31.40 7.81 6.05
N GLY A 409 31.28 8.53 7.16
CA GLY A 409 32.42 8.96 7.99
C GLY A 409 32.97 7.87 8.92
N GLY A 410 32.39 6.67 8.92
CA GLY A 410 32.80 5.52 9.74
C GLY A 410 32.18 5.47 11.15
N GLU A 411 31.40 6.48 11.54
CA GLU A 411 30.70 6.52 12.82
C GLU A 411 29.64 5.41 12.89
N ARG A 412 29.63 4.62 13.97
CA ARG A 412 28.63 3.57 14.18
C ARG A 412 27.38 4.14 14.83
N VAL A 413 26.28 4.18 14.09
CA VAL A 413 24.96 4.59 14.61
C VAL A 413 24.24 3.40 15.25
N VAL A 414 24.38 2.19 14.69
CA VAL A 414 23.81 0.95 15.23
C VAL A 414 24.71 -0.23 14.87
N GLY A 415 24.80 -1.25 15.73
CA GLY A 415 25.51 -2.50 15.44
C GLY A 415 24.97 -3.22 14.20
N GLU A 416 25.86 -3.85 13.45
CA GLU A 416 25.52 -4.53 12.18
C GLU A 416 24.48 -5.62 12.43
N GLU A 417 24.64 -6.43 13.47
CA GLU A 417 23.74 -7.51 13.84
C GLU A 417 22.29 -7.02 14.11
N PHE A 418 22.14 -5.90 14.82
CA PHE A 418 20.82 -5.34 15.15
C PHE A 418 20.14 -4.72 13.92
N LEU A 419 20.93 -4.12 13.03
CA LEU A 419 20.40 -3.56 11.80
C LEU A 419 20.00 -4.65 10.80
N LEU A 420 20.82 -5.69 10.66
CA LEU A 420 20.57 -6.81 9.74
C LEU A 420 19.42 -7.71 10.19
N GLU A 421 19.15 -7.83 11.49
CA GLU A 421 17.98 -8.55 12.02
C GLU A 421 16.68 -8.06 11.37
N ARG A 422 16.55 -6.75 11.12
CA ARG A 422 15.36 -6.17 10.49
C ARG A 422 15.15 -6.63 9.04
N ARG A 423 16.21 -7.10 8.37
CA ARG A 423 16.21 -7.51 6.96
C ARG A 423 16.03 -9.02 6.78
N ILE A 424 15.93 -9.79 7.87
CA ILE A 424 15.66 -11.22 7.76
C ILE A 424 14.29 -11.40 7.11
N LYS A 425 14.22 -12.29 6.10
CA LYS A 425 12.96 -12.65 5.46
C LYS A 425 12.03 -13.27 6.51
N GLY A 426 10.99 -12.54 6.90
CA GLY A 426 9.97 -13.00 7.83
C GLY A 426 8.80 -13.65 7.08
N ILE A 427 7.60 -13.09 7.24
CA ILE A 427 6.38 -13.62 6.62
C ILE A 427 6.34 -13.31 5.12
N LYS A 428 5.87 -14.25 4.29
CA LYS A 428 5.75 -14.03 2.84
C LYS A 428 4.58 -13.09 2.52
N ILE A 429 4.84 -12.14 1.63
CA ILE A 429 3.83 -11.28 1.01
C ILE A 429 3.37 -11.90 -0.30
N ASP A 430 4.31 -12.49 -1.06
CA ASP A 430 4.07 -13.27 -2.26
C ASP A 430 5.29 -14.17 -2.55
N GLN A 431 5.39 -14.69 -3.77
CA GLN A 431 6.47 -15.58 -4.21
C GLN A 431 7.87 -14.95 -4.10
N ASN A 432 8.00 -13.64 -4.35
CA ASN A 432 9.28 -12.93 -4.45
C ASN A 432 9.50 -11.94 -3.29
N ASN A 433 8.47 -11.66 -2.50
CA ASN A 433 8.49 -10.65 -1.44
C ASN A 433 8.23 -11.27 -0.06
N SER A 434 9.05 -10.90 0.93
CA SER A 434 8.83 -11.19 2.34
C SER A 434 8.87 -9.91 3.16
N TYR A 435 8.14 -9.86 4.27
CA TYR A 435 8.18 -8.76 5.22
C TYR A 435 9.12 -9.13 6.37
N GLY A 436 10.18 -8.34 6.56
CA GLY A 436 11.05 -8.37 7.72
C GLY A 436 10.47 -7.53 8.86
N LEU A 437 11.33 -6.83 9.61
CA LEU A 437 10.88 -5.91 10.66
C LEU A 437 10.77 -4.50 10.08
N GLY A 438 9.57 -4.13 9.62
CA GLY A 438 9.29 -2.81 9.03
C GLY A 438 9.96 -2.55 7.69
N LEU A 439 10.42 -3.61 7.01
CA LEU A 439 11.09 -3.59 5.71
C LEU A 439 10.56 -4.74 4.84
N ILE A 440 10.44 -4.48 3.55
CA ILE A 440 10.17 -5.51 2.54
C ILE A 440 11.51 -5.99 1.99
N VAL A 441 11.65 -7.31 1.90
CA VAL A 441 12.80 -8.02 1.36
C VAL A 441 12.34 -8.74 0.09
N SER A 442 12.79 -8.26 -1.05
CA SER A 442 12.38 -8.73 -2.36
C SER A 442 13.52 -9.43 -3.09
N ASP A 443 13.14 -10.37 -3.94
CA ASP A 443 13.95 -10.82 -5.07
C ASP A 443 13.40 -10.14 -6.34
N ASP A 444 14.18 -9.21 -6.91
CA ASP A 444 13.85 -8.54 -8.17
C ASP A 444 14.87 -8.98 -9.23
N SER A 445 14.44 -9.88 -10.11
CA SER A 445 15.28 -10.45 -11.16
C SER A 445 16.58 -11.07 -10.61
N GLY A 446 16.54 -11.78 -9.48
CA GLY A 446 17.72 -12.39 -8.84
C GLY A 446 18.57 -11.42 -8.01
N LEU A 447 18.16 -10.16 -7.87
CA LEU A 447 18.79 -9.18 -6.98
C LEU A 447 18.00 -9.05 -5.68
N GLN A 448 18.69 -9.11 -4.55
CA GLN A 448 18.07 -8.77 -3.28
C GLN A 448 17.83 -7.26 -3.20
N VAL A 449 16.57 -6.85 -3.08
CA VAL A 449 16.15 -5.47 -2.87
C VAL A 449 15.51 -5.35 -1.49
N ILE A 450 15.96 -4.39 -0.71
CA ILE A 450 15.35 -4.02 0.57
C ILE A 450 14.66 -2.68 0.39
N HIS A 451 13.38 -2.59 0.76
CA HIS A 451 12.61 -1.37 0.52
C HIS A 451 11.45 -1.18 1.48
N HIS A 452 10.90 0.02 1.47
CA HIS A 452 9.56 0.26 1.98
C HIS A 452 9.00 1.51 1.30
N GLY A 453 7.85 1.39 0.65
CA GLY A 453 7.11 2.53 0.10
C GLY A 453 6.16 3.15 1.12
N GLY A 454 5.59 4.30 0.78
CA GLY A 454 4.60 4.95 1.61
C GLY A 454 3.59 5.75 0.80
N ASN A 455 2.34 5.75 1.26
CA ASN A 455 1.29 6.62 0.76
C ASN A 455 0.61 7.28 1.95
N THR A 456 0.25 8.55 1.79
CA THR A 456 -0.78 9.23 2.57
C THR A 456 -1.86 9.74 1.60
N PHE A 457 -2.66 10.76 1.91
CA PHE A 457 -3.78 11.15 1.04
C PHE A 457 -3.40 11.98 -0.19
N GLY A 458 -2.22 12.60 -0.19
CA GLY A 458 -1.70 13.36 -1.32
C GLY A 458 -0.19 13.28 -1.48
N PHE A 459 0.45 12.29 -0.85
CA PHE A 459 1.87 12.00 -1.02
C PHE A 459 2.11 10.52 -1.29
N SER A 460 3.13 10.25 -2.09
CA SER A 460 3.67 8.91 -2.30
C SER A 460 5.20 8.93 -2.17
N SER A 461 5.78 7.87 -1.65
CA SER A 461 7.23 7.72 -1.50
C SER A 461 7.67 6.30 -1.79
N ASP A 462 8.91 6.18 -2.25
CA ASP A 462 9.63 4.92 -2.35
C ASP A 462 11.06 5.12 -1.89
N MET A 463 11.57 4.18 -1.10
CA MET A 463 12.98 4.07 -0.77
C MET A 463 13.37 2.60 -0.89
N TYR A 464 14.38 2.34 -1.70
CA TYR A 464 14.89 1.00 -1.91
C TYR A 464 16.40 0.99 -2.07
N PHE A 465 17.02 -0.11 -1.71
CA PHE A 465 18.46 -0.30 -1.80
C PHE A 465 18.81 -1.76 -2.05
N LEU A 466 19.97 -1.97 -2.68
CA LEU A 466 20.53 -3.25 -3.05
C LEU A 466 21.83 -3.44 -2.26
N PRO A 467 21.81 -4.11 -1.10
CA PRO A 467 22.98 -4.22 -0.22
C PRO A 467 24.21 -4.79 -0.92
N GLU A 468 24.03 -5.83 -1.74
CA GLU A 468 25.13 -6.49 -2.45
C GLU A 468 25.66 -5.71 -3.66
N ARG A 469 25.03 -4.58 -3.99
CA ARG A 469 25.36 -3.76 -5.16
C ARG A 469 25.72 -2.33 -4.77
N ASP A 470 25.72 -2.03 -3.47
CA ASP A 470 26.00 -0.70 -2.90
C ASP A 470 25.29 0.43 -3.65
N LEU A 471 23.98 0.25 -3.86
CA LEU A 471 23.12 1.14 -4.64
C LEU A 471 21.81 1.39 -3.89
N GLY A 472 21.31 2.63 -3.90
CA GLY A 472 20.00 2.97 -3.37
C GLY A 472 19.34 4.12 -4.13
N LEU A 473 18.01 4.16 -4.13
CA LEU A 473 17.19 5.24 -4.67
C LEU A 473 16.15 5.67 -3.65
N VAL A 474 15.93 6.98 -3.59
CA VAL A 474 14.76 7.60 -2.97
C VAL A 474 13.98 8.33 -4.06
N VAL A 475 12.65 8.18 -4.08
CA VAL A 475 11.73 9.01 -4.86
C VAL A 475 10.56 9.44 -3.98
N LEU A 476 10.32 10.74 -3.90
CA LEU A 476 9.22 11.35 -3.15
C LEU A 476 8.35 12.16 -4.12
N THR A 477 7.03 12.12 -3.96
CA THR A 477 6.11 12.87 -4.81
C THR A 477 4.87 13.33 -4.05
N ASN A 478 4.33 14.49 -4.44
CA ASN A 478 3.17 15.13 -3.81
C ASN A 478 1.86 14.84 -4.55
N VAL A 479 1.65 13.57 -4.92
CA VAL A 479 0.36 13.10 -5.41
C VAL A 479 0.03 11.72 -4.84
N TYR A 480 -1.25 11.50 -4.55
CA TYR A 480 -1.79 10.23 -4.06
C TYR A 480 -1.61 9.08 -5.05
N GLN A 481 -1.30 7.88 -4.54
CA GLN A 481 -1.25 6.63 -5.31
C GLN A 481 -0.35 6.69 -6.56
N ALA A 482 0.84 7.27 -6.45
CA ALA A 482 1.80 7.36 -7.55
C ALA A 482 2.61 6.06 -7.77
N SER A 483 2.08 4.89 -7.39
CA SER A 483 2.83 3.62 -7.38
C SER A 483 3.42 3.25 -8.74
N MET A 484 2.69 3.48 -9.84
CA MET A 484 3.19 3.20 -11.18
C MET A 484 4.29 4.16 -11.62
N PHE A 485 4.24 5.43 -11.19
CA PHE A 485 5.35 6.37 -11.41
C PHE A 485 6.60 5.92 -10.65
N LEU A 486 6.45 5.57 -9.37
CA LEU A 486 7.54 5.08 -8.52
C LEU A 486 8.16 3.79 -9.09
N ALA A 487 7.32 2.83 -9.53
CA ALA A 487 7.78 1.60 -10.18
C ALA A 487 8.54 1.86 -11.49
N ALA A 488 8.06 2.80 -12.31
CA ALA A 488 8.73 3.17 -13.56
C ALA A 488 10.08 3.87 -13.30
N MET A 489 10.17 4.71 -12.26
CA MET A 489 11.43 5.32 -11.82
C MET A 489 12.44 4.26 -11.36
N ARG A 490 11.99 3.28 -10.57
CA ARG A 490 12.82 2.14 -10.16
C ARG A 490 13.33 1.35 -11.36
N GLN A 491 12.42 1.00 -12.26
CA GLN A 491 12.75 0.27 -13.49
C GLN A 491 13.79 1.05 -14.32
N ARG A 492 13.64 2.37 -14.45
CA ARG A 492 14.59 3.19 -15.19
C ARG A 492 15.99 3.17 -14.57
N VAL A 493 16.10 3.17 -13.24
CA VAL A 493 17.39 3.01 -12.57
C VAL A 493 17.99 1.64 -12.84
N PHE A 494 17.19 0.57 -12.88
CA PHE A 494 17.66 -0.77 -13.23
C PHE A 494 18.16 -0.85 -14.68
N GLU A 495 17.44 -0.25 -15.63
CA GLU A 495 17.89 -0.13 -17.03
C GLU A 495 19.23 0.59 -17.14
N LEU A 496 19.39 1.72 -16.45
CA LEU A 496 20.60 2.54 -16.51
C LEU A 496 21.79 1.92 -15.77
N THR A 497 21.54 1.08 -14.77
CA THR A 497 22.60 0.52 -13.90
C THR A 497 23.02 -0.89 -14.28
N PHE A 498 22.06 -1.73 -14.69
CA PHE A 498 22.27 -3.15 -14.98
C PHE A 498 22.03 -3.50 -16.46
N GLY A 499 21.66 -2.54 -17.31
CA GLY A 499 21.26 -2.85 -18.68
C GLY A 499 20.01 -3.73 -18.75
N ALA A 500 19.13 -3.63 -17.73
CA ALA A 500 17.87 -4.35 -17.70
C ALA A 500 17.00 -3.99 -18.92
N GLU A 501 16.04 -4.87 -19.24
CA GLU A 501 15.11 -4.63 -20.35
C GLU A 501 14.40 -3.27 -20.22
N PRO A 502 14.25 -2.51 -21.33
CA PRO A 502 13.64 -1.18 -21.31
C PRO A 502 12.12 -1.26 -21.11
N LYS A 503 11.68 -1.34 -19.85
CA LYS A 503 10.29 -1.49 -19.41
C LYS A 503 9.71 -0.23 -18.77
N ALA A 504 10.53 0.76 -18.44
CA ALA A 504 10.09 1.96 -17.73
C ALA A 504 9.04 2.76 -18.55
N GLU A 505 9.30 2.98 -19.83
CA GLU A 505 8.36 3.66 -20.74
C GLU A 505 7.07 2.85 -20.94
N LYS A 506 7.17 1.52 -21.08
CA LYS A 506 6.01 0.62 -21.15
C LYS A 506 5.16 0.68 -19.87
N THR A 507 5.81 0.80 -18.72
CA THR A 507 5.15 0.96 -17.41
C THR A 507 4.37 2.27 -17.34
N VAL A 508 4.95 3.37 -17.82
CA VAL A 508 4.25 4.67 -17.93
C VAL A 508 3.06 4.58 -18.88
N ALA A 509 3.24 3.99 -20.07
CA ALA A 509 2.17 3.83 -21.04
C ALA A 509 1.01 2.98 -20.51
N ALA A 510 1.31 1.86 -19.84
CA ALA A 510 0.31 1.03 -19.18
C ALA A 510 -0.43 1.81 -18.09
N ALA A 511 0.27 2.61 -17.28
CA ALA A 511 -0.34 3.43 -16.25
C ALA A 511 -1.30 4.50 -16.80
N VAL A 512 -0.99 5.11 -17.94
CA VAL A 512 -1.90 6.03 -18.64
C VAL A 512 -3.19 5.33 -19.03
N LYS A 513 -3.06 4.16 -19.68
CA LYS A 513 -4.21 3.38 -20.11
C LYS A 513 -5.07 2.97 -18.91
N MET A 514 -4.44 2.42 -17.86
CA MET A 514 -5.13 2.04 -16.62
C MET A 514 -5.89 3.20 -15.97
N ARG A 515 -5.31 4.41 -16.00
CA ARG A 515 -5.96 5.63 -15.48
C ARG A 515 -7.15 6.02 -16.37
N GLN A 516 -6.97 6.08 -17.68
CA GLN A 516 -8.02 6.47 -18.63
C GLN A 516 -9.20 5.50 -18.57
N ASP A 517 -8.93 4.20 -18.66
CA ASP A 517 -9.96 3.17 -18.54
C ASP A 517 -10.65 3.25 -17.18
N GLY A 518 -9.89 3.38 -16.08
CA GLY A 518 -10.45 3.47 -14.74
C GLY A 518 -11.37 4.70 -14.54
N VAL A 519 -11.01 5.84 -15.12
CA VAL A 519 -11.86 7.05 -15.09
C VAL A 519 -13.10 6.87 -15.96
N ALA A 520 -12.95 6.35 -17.18
CA ALA A 520 -14.08 6.09 -18.07
C ALA A 520 -15.07 5.09 -17.45
N ASP A 521 -14.58 3.97 -16.92
CA ASP A 521 -15.36 2.94 -16.24
C ASP A 521 -16.11 3.51 -15.04
N LEU A 522 -15.45 4.34 -14.23
CA LEU A 522 -16.06 4.94 -13.06
C LEU A 522 -17.18 5.92 -13.47
N ARG A 523 -16.91 6.79 -14.45
CA ARG A 523 -17.90 7.76 -14.96
C ARG A 523 -19.07 7.11 -15.68
N ALA A 524 -18.89 5.92 -16.25
CA ALA A 524 -19.96 5.16 -16.88
C ALA A 524 -20.92 4.53 -15.85
N ARG A 525 -20.45 4.23 -14.63
CA ARG A 525 -21.27 3.57 -13.59
C ARG A 525 -21.79 4.50 -12.51
N VAL A 526 -21.07 5.59 -12.24
CA VAL A 526 -21.41 6.52 -11.15
C VAL A 526 -22.05 7.78 -11.75
N ASN A 527 -23.33 7.96 -11.43
CA ASN A 527 -24.12 9.12 -11.85
C ASN A 527 -24.17 10.17 -10.74
N SER A 528 -24.30 11.44 -11.12
CA SER A 528 -24.40 12.56 -10.17
C SER A 528 -25.42 13.61 -10.58
N ASP A 529 -26.17 13.38 -11.66
CA ASP A 529 -27.23 14.28 -12.09
C ASP A 529 -28.46 14.21 -11.16
N ALA A 530 -29.24 15.29 -11.14
CA ALA A 530 -30.36 15.44 -10.23
C ALA A 530 -31.42 14.33 -10.35
N ALA A 531 -31.64 13.79 -11.56
CA ALA A 531 -32.64 12.75 -11.78
C ALA A 531 -32.16 11.40 -11.21
N SER A 532 -30.92 11.02 -11.49
CA SER A 532 -30.31 9.79 -10.94
C SER A 532 -30.15 9.84 -9.42
N MET A 533 -30.01 11.04 -8.85
CA MET A 533 -29.83 11.27 -7.42
C MET A 533 -31.14 11.53 -6.65
N ALA A 534 -32.30 11.59 -7.31
CA ALA A 534 -33.57 11.99 -6.68
C ALA A 534 -33.94 11.12 -5.46
N TRP A 535 -33.64 9.81 -5.51
CA TRP A 535 -33.92 8.89 -4.41
C TRP A 535 -33.08 9.13 -3.15
N VAL A 536 -32.01 9.93 -3.23
CA VAL A 536 -31.16 10.28 -2.08
C VAL A 536 -31.89 11.22 -1.11
N ASP A 537 -32.96 11.90 -1.53
CA ASP A 537 -33.83 12.66 -0.63
C ASP A 537 -34.36 11.81 0.54
N GLU A 538 -34.70 10.55 0.29
CA GLU A 538 -35.20 9.62 1.29
C GLU A 538 -34.12 9.28 2.34
N LEU A 539 -32.84 9.38 1.95
CA LEU A 539 -31.70 9.15 2.81
C LEU A 539 -31.24 10.39 3.56
N ALA A 540 -31.54 11.61 3.09
CA ALA A 540 -31.08 12.84 3.70
C ALA A 540 -31.35 12.86 5.22
N GLY A 541 -30.37 13.32 5.98
CA GLY A 541 -30.38 13.31 7.45
C GLY A 541 -29.06 12.86 8.07
N GLN A 542 -29.09 12.74 9.39
CA GLN A 542 -27.94 12.37 10.20
C GLN A 542 -27.86 10.85 10.39
N PHE A 543 -26.65 10.31 10.34
CA PHE A 543 -26.34 8.93 10.64
C PHE A 543 -25.23 8.85 11.67
N GLU A 544 -25.14 7.71 12.37
CA GLU A 544 -24.09 7.41 13.33
C GLU A 544 -23.48 6.05 13.07
N CYS A 545 -22.16 5.97 13.07
CA CYS A 545 -21.41 4.73 13.21
C CYS A 545 -20.61 4.78 14.51
N ALA A 546 -20.70 3.76 15.37
CA ALA A 546 -20.01 3.76 16.66
C ALA A 546 -18.48 3.91 16.49
N GLU A 547 -17.93 3.22 15.50
CA GLU A 547 -16.50 3.19 15.20
C GLU A 547 -16.05 4.47 14.47
N LEU A 548 -16.77 4.87 13.42
CA LEU A 548 -16.34 5.94 12.50
C LEU A 548 -16.95 7.31 12.80
N GLY A 549 -18.00 7.39 13.62
CA GLY A 549 -18.62 8.64 14.08
C GLY A 549 -19.83 9.06 13.25
N PRO A 550 -20.30 10.30 13.45
CA PRO A 550 -21.47 10.81 12.77
C PRO A 550 -21.16 11.15 11.31
N CYS A 551 -22.20 11.09 10.49
CA CYS A 551 -22.22 11.78 9.20
C CYS A 551 -23.58 12.39 8.89
N GLU A 552 -23.61 13.37 8.00
CA GLU A 552 -24.85 13.97 7.51
C GLU A 552 -24.90 13.93 5.99
N ILE A 553 -26.01 13.42 5.44
CA ILE A 553 -26.32 13.51 4.02
C ILE A 553 -27.29 14.65 3.82
N SER A 554 -26.94 15.61 2.96
CA SER A 554 -27.76 16.79 2.68
C SER A 554 -27.65 17.25 1.23
N ARG A 555 -28.64 18.04 0.79
CA ARG A 555 -28.63 18.67 -0.53
C ARG A 555 -27.53 19.73 -0.62
N ARG A 556 -26.85 19.78 -1.78
CA ARG A 556 -25.79 20.76 -2.10
C ARG A 556 -25.99 21.27 -3.52
N GLY A 557 -26.46 22.50 -3.65
CA GLY A 557 -26.87 23.03 -4.95
C GLY A 557 -27.92 22.12 -5.59
N GLU A 558 -27.64 21.64 -6.79
CA GLU A 558 -28.52 20.69 -7.51
C GLU A 558 -28.26 19.21 -7.17
N GLY A 559 -27.21 18.91 -6.40
CA GLY A 559 -26.81 17.55 -6.02
C GLY A 559 -26.89 17.28 -4.52
N TYR A 560 -26.09 16.33 -4.04
CA TYR A 560 -26.01 15.93 -2.63
C TYR A 560 -24.56 15.86 -2.18
N GLY A 561 -24.34 16.03 -0.88
CA GLY A 561 -23.07 15.76 -0.23
C GLY A 561 -23.24 14.91 1.01
N ILE A 562 -22.09 14.40 1.47
CA ILE A 562 -21.94 13.76 2.77
C ILE A 562 -20.86 14.48 3.55
N GLU A 563 -21.13 14.78 4.82
CA GLU A 563 -20.17 15.38 5.75
C GLU A 563 -19.92 14.48 6.93
N PHE A 564 -18.65 14.19 7.20
CA PHE A 564 -18.17 13.57 8.43
C PHE A 564 -17.55 14.66 9.31
N SER A 565 -17.17 14.30 10.54
CA SER A 565 -16.54 15.26 11.46
C SER A 565 -15.25 15.88 10.93
N GLU A 566 -14.53 15.16 10.08
CA GLU A 566 -13.16 15.51 9.67
C GLU A 566 -13.06 16.01 8.22
N TRP A 567 -13.96 15.55 7.37
CA TRP A 567 -13.97 15.82 5.93
C TRP A 567 -15.34 15.47 5.34
N GLY A 568 -15.60 15.92 4.12
CA GLY A 568 -16.80 15.58 3.39
C GLY A 568 -16.57 15.66 1.89
N GLY A 569 -17.65 15.49 1.13
CA GLY A 569 -17.56 15.53 -0.32
C GLY A 569 -18.91 15.45 -1.02
N GLU A 570 -18.86 15.64 -2.32
CA GLU A 570 -19.99 15.46 -3.22
C GLU A 570 -20.30 13.97 -3.39
N LEU A 571 -21.59 13.65 -3.45
CA LEU A 571 -22.08 12.31 -3.65
C LEU A 571 -22.41 12.04 -5.12
N GLY A 572 -22.10 10.83 -5.57
CA GLY A 572 -22.73 10.20 -6.72
C GLY A 572 -23.39 8.88 -6.33
N CYS A 573 -24.19 8.32 -7.23
CA CYS A 573 -24.87 7.05 -7.06
C CYS A 573 -24.43 6.03 -8.11
N GLU A 574 -24.43 4.76 -7.73
CA GLU A 574 -24.29 3.63 -8.65
C GLU A 574 -25.44 2.64 -8.38
N ILE A 575 -26.09 2.18 -9.44
CA ILE A 575 -27.12 1.15 -9.38
C ILE A 575 -26.51 -0.13 -9.94
N GLU A 576 -26.42 -1.15 -9.10
CA GLU A 576 -25.87 -2.45 -9.48
C GLU A 576 -26.88 -3.23 -10.36
N PRO A 577 -26.44 -4.20 -11.18
CA PRO A 577 -27.33 -4.99 -12.04
C PRO A 577 -28.49 -5.69 -11.32
N GLY A 578 -28.38 -5.94 -10.01
CA GLY A 578 -29.44 -6.50 -9.16
C GLY A 578 -30.34 -5.46 -8.47
N GLY A 579 -30.23 -4.17 -8.82
CA GLY A 579 -30.99 -3.07 -8.22
C GLY A 579 -30.41 -2.54 -6.90
N GLY A 580 -29.28 -3.08 -6.43
CA GLY A 580 -28.54 -2.58 -5.28
C GLY A 580 -28.10 -1.13 -5.47
N ARG A 581 -28.27 -0.29 -4.45
CA ARG A 581 -27.94 1.13 -4.50
C ARG A 581 -26.65 1.40 -3.73
N LEU A 582 -25.73 2.12 -4.35
CA LEU A 582 -24.48 2.56 -3.74
C LEU A 582 -24.40 4.09 -3.72
N LEU A 583 -23.92 4.67 -2.63
CA LEU A 583 -23.42 6.05 -2.59
C LEU A 583 -21.89 6.05 -2.73
N ARG A 584 -21.38 7.01 -3.50
CA ARG A 584 -19.97 7.17 -3.84
C ARG A 584 -19.52 8.59 -3.54
N ILE A 585 -18.35 8.76 -2.93
CA ILE A 585 -17.80 10.10 -2.65
C ILE A 585 -16.91 10.54 -3.81
N LEU A 586 -17.35 11.53 -4.57
CA LEU A 586 -16.70 11.96 -5.82
C LEU A 586 -15.47 12.83 -5.57
N SER A 587 -15.51 13.64 -4.52
CA SER A 587 -14.44 14.58 -4.19
C SER A 587 -13.10 13.87 -3.93
N PRO A 588 -11.97 14.47 -4.34
CA PRO A 588 -10.65 13.92 -4.02
C PRO A 588 -10.41 13.95 -2.49
N PRO A 589 -9.63 12.99 -1.95
CA PRO A 589 -8.86 11.96 -2.64
C PRO A 589 -9.65 10.69 -2.99
N TRP A 590 -10.97 10.67 -2.71
CA TRP A 590 -11.77 9.45 -2.77
C TRP A 590 -12.07 9.02 -4.21
N ARG A 591 -12.42 9.96 -5.10
CA ARG A 591 -12.65 9.68 -6.53
C ARG A 591 -13.61 8.49 -6.75
N GLY A 592 -14.70 8.48 -5.99
CA GLY A 592 -15.66 7.39 -5.97
C GLY A 592 -15.12 6.07 -5.41
N GLY A 593 -13.95 6.01 -4.78
CA GLY A 593 -13.36 4.78 -4.25
C GLY A 593 -14.06 4.26 -2.99
N LEU A 594 -14.55 5.16 -2.13
CA LEU A 594 -15.39 4.80 -1.00
C LEU A 594 -16.82 4.50 -1.48
N LYS A 595 -17.32 3.32 -1.08
CA LYS A 595 -18.64 2.80 -1.47
C LYS A 595 -19.47 2.56 -0.21
N PHE A 596 -20.61 3.23 -0.12
CA PHE A 596 -21.60 2.98 0.93
C PHE A 596 -22.75 2.21 0.30
N VAL A 597 -22.95 0.97 0.75
CA VAL A 597 -24.13 0.18 0.38
C VAL A 597 -25.32 0.77 1.10
N VAL A 598 -26.34 1.16 0.35
CA VAL A 598 -27.62 1.59 0.90
C VAL A 598 -28.47 0.36 1.12
N ASN A 599 -28.81 0.09 2.38
CA ASN A 599 -29.65 -1.05 2.73
C ASN A 599 -31.12 -0.77 2.39
N THR A 600 -31.91 -1.84 2.24
CA THR A 600 -33.32 -1.78 1.82
C THR A 600 -34.23 -1.03 2.80
N ASP A 601 -33.81 -0.86 4.05
CA ASP A 601 -34.52 -0.07 5.05
C ASP A 601 -34.44 1.45 4.81
N LEU A 602 -33.54 1.91 3.93
CA LEU A 602 -33.20 3.32 3.69
C LEU A 602 -32.82 4.08 4.96
N ARG A 603 -32.41 3.36 6.00
CA ARG A 603 -32.02 3.86 7.31
C ARG A 603 -30.62 3.43 7.70
N THR A 604 -30.00 2.53 6.94
CA THR A 604 -28.63 2.12 7.20
C THR A 604 -27.76 2.18 5.95
N LEU A 605 -26.52 2.63 6.15
CA LEU A 605 -25.46 2.62 5.14
C LEU A 605 -24.35 1.69 5.64
N THR A 606 -23.87 0.80 4.77
CA THR A 606 -22.77 -0.11 5.12
C THR A 606 -21.53 0.22 4.31
N LEU A 607 -20.41 0.44 5.01
CA LEU A 607 -19.08 0.55 4.42
C LEU A 607 -18.31 -0.74 4.72
N ASP A 608 -17.90 -1.46 3.66
CA ASP A 608 -17.11 -2.69 3.78
C ASP A 608 -15.61 -2.36 3.78
N GLY A 609 -14.95 -2.61 4.92
CA GLY A 609 -13.50 -2.49 5.09
C GLY A 609 -12.73 -3.78 4.75
N GLY A 610 -13.39 -4.78 4.16
CA GLY A 610 -12.83 -6.08 3.78
C GLY A 610 -12.95 -7.11 4.90
N GLN A 611 -12.26 -6.88 6.02
CA GLN A 611 -12.35 -7.74 7.22
C GLN A 611 -13.10 -7.08 8.38
N SER A 612 -13.71 -5.92 8.13
CA SER A 612 -14.53 -5.17 9.09
C SER A 612 -15.69 -4.52 8.33
N LYS A 613 -16.85 -4.41 8.96
CA LYS A 613 -18.03 -3.73 8.39
C LYS A 613 -18.44 -2.60 9.32
N TYR A 614 -18.68 -1.44 8.73
CA TYR A 614 -19.09 -0.24 9.45
C TYR A 614 -20.51 0.11 9.04
N VAL A 615 -21.42 0.18 10.00
CA VAL A 615 -22.83 0.47 9.76
C VAL A 615 -23.15 1.85 10.32
N PHE A 616 -23.55 2.75 9.42
CA PHE A 616 -24.08 4.06 9.76
C PHE A 616 -25.59 3.94 9.86
N GLN A 617 -26.14 4.19 11.04
CA GLN A 617 -27.58 4.13 11.31
C GLN A 617 -28.18 5.53 11.36
N LYS A 618 -29.26 5.75 10.63
CA LYS A 618 -30.00 7.02 10.59
C LYS A 618 -30.56 7.32 11.99
N ARG A 619 -30.31 8.53 12.47
CA ARG A 619 -30.77 9.02 13.78
C ARG A 619 -32.24 9.40 13.77
#